data_AF-A0A9D2M9K2-F1
#
_entry.id   AF-A0A9D2M9K2-F1
#
_cell.length_a   1.000
_cell.length_b   1.000
_cell.length_c   1.000
_cell.angle_alpha   90.00
_cell.angle_beta   90.00
_cell.angle_gamma   90.00
#
_symmetry.space_group_name_H-M   'P 1'
#
loop_
_entity.id
_entity.type
_entity.pdbx_description
1 polymer ?
#
loop_
_entity_poly.entity_id
_entity_poly.type
_entity_poly.pdbx_seq_one_letter_code
_entity_poly.pdbx_strand_id
1 'polypeptide(L)'
;MFCGKCGAPVPDGAAFCPGCGNPVRPAPPAGPVPPVTVASPAPRRTKYRLIGLAAIALAVLLVVVLVTVLFGGRSYRKAVDQLMRGVMETDAGRILDVIPDEVTGALGYSSRTAAEEGLNAVLSYTTGALDEAYGPSWSYTYKIDEREPYSSRERMDLQERYARYGYDLDLSDALEVEVELTIRDAGGRAAEQQDIDLTLIRLGRNWYLDIFHMGGAF
;
A
#
# COMPACT_ATOMS: atom_id res chain seq x y z
N MET A 1 25.78 -30.38 -49.12
CA MET A 1 27.04 -30.53 -48.31
C MET A 1 26.74 -30.67 -46.81
N PHE A 2 27.69 -30.99 -45.92
CA PHE A 2 27.47 -30.99 -44.45
C PHE A 2 28.21 -29.82 -43.78
N CYS A 3 27.66 -29.28 -42.69
CA CYS A 3 28.29 -28.18 -41.95
C CYS A 3 29.53 -28.67 -41.19
N GLY A 4 30.69 -28.09 -41.46
CA GLY A 4 31.94 -28.43 -40.74
C GLY A 4 31.94 -28.07 -39.24
N LYS A 5 30.96 -27.31 -38.75
CA LYS A 5 30.86 -26.91 -37.35
C LYS A 5 29.90 -27.77 -36.53
N CYS A 6 28.72 -28.11 -37.05
CA CYS A 6 27.71 -28.86 -36.31
C CYS A 6 27.28 -30.18 -36.96
N GLY A 7 27.83 -30.54 -38.13
CA GLY A 7 27.53 -31.78 -38.83
C GLY A 7 26.17 -31.84 -39.53
N ALA A 8 25.33 -30.81 -39.42
CA ALA A 8 24.01 -30.79 -40.05
C ALA A 8 24.11 -30.77 -41.59
N PRO A 9 23.17 -31.41 -42.32
CA PRO A 9 23.09 -31.30 -43.78
C PRO A 9 22.75 -29.86 -44.18
N VAL A 10 23.46 -29.34 -45.17
CA VAL A 10 23.35 -27.99 -45.72
C VAL A 10 22.91 -28.10 -47.19
N PRO A 11 21.76 -27.50 -47.56
CA PRO A 11 21.29 -27.43 -48.94
C PRO A 11 22.29 -26.68 -49.83
N ASP A 12 22.38 -27.08 -51.09
CA ASP A 12 23.29 -26.44 -52.03
C ASP A 12 22.85 -24.98 -52.30
N GLY A 13 23.81 -24.06 -52.26
CA GLY A 13 23.56 -22.62 -52.42
C GLY A 13 23.22 -21.86 -51.13
N ALA A 14 23.10 -22.52 -49.97
CA ALA A 14 22.87 -21.85 -48.70
C ALA A 14 24.08 -20.98 -48.28
N ALA A 15 23.82 -19.71 -47.92
CA ALA A 15 24.87 -18.81 -47.42
C ALA A 15 25.26 -19.11 -45.95
N PHE A 16 24.31 -19.66 -45.16
CA PHE A 16 24.47 -20.00 -43.75
C PHE A 16 23.86 -21.38 -43.45
N CYS A 17 24.43 -22.08 -42.47
CA CYS A 17 23.94 -23.38 -42.02
C CYS A 17 22.60 -23.20 -41.27
N PRO A 18 21.50 -23.83 -41.69
CA PRO A 18 20.20 -23.68 -41.04
C PRO A 18 20.17 -24.29 -39.63
N GLY A 19 21.04 -25.25 -39.33
CA GLY A 19 21.08 -25.90 -38.02
C GLY A 19 21.84 -25.14 -36.94
N CYS A 20 22.75 -24.21 -37.29
CA CYS A 20 23.58 -23.52 -36.28
C CYS A 20 23.97 -22.08 -36.62
N GLY A 21 23.56 -21.57 -37.80
CA GLY A 21 23.82 -20.20 -38.24
C GLY A 21 25.21 -19.93 -38.80
N ASN A 22 26.12 -20.92 -38.84
CA ASN A 22 27.48 -20.67 -39.32
C ASN A 22 27.53 -20.43 -40.84
N PRO A 23 28.24 -19.40 -41.34
CA PRO A 23 28.37 -19.19 -42.78
C PRO A 23 29.08 -20.37 -43.46
N VAL A 24 28.58 -20.75 -44.63
CA VAL A 24 29.06 -21.92 -45.40
C VAL A 24 29.76 -21.54 -46.70
N ARG A 25 29.76 -20.24 -47.05
CA ARG A 25 30.53 -19.70 -48.18
C ARG A 25 31.44 -18.56 -47.70
N PRO A 26 32.74 -18.58 -48.05
CA PRO A 26 33.62 -17.43 -47.87
C PRO A 26 33.12 -16.26 -48.72
N ALA A 27 33.01 -15.07 -48.14
CA ALA A 27 32.65 -13.85 -48.87
C ALA A 27 33.75 -13.48 -49.88
N PRO A 28 33.41 -13.01 -51.09
CA PRO A 28 34.40 -12.55 -52.07
C PRO A 28 35.17 -11.32 -51.56
N PRO A 29 36.44 -11.14 -51.95
CA PRO A 29 37.26 -10.02 -51.49
C PRO A 29 36.70 -8.68 -51.98
N ALA A 30 36.57 -7.73 -51.06
CA ALA A 30 36.05 -6.40 -51.33
C ALA A 30 37.05 -5.56 -52.14
N GLY A 31 36.60 -4.98 -53.25
CA GLY A 31 37.33 -3.96 -54.00
C GLY A 31 37.34 -2.59 -53.29
N PRO A 32 38.10 -1.60 -53.79
CA PRO A 32 38.30 -0.32 -53.12
C PRO A 32 36.99 0.48 -53.01
N VAL A 33 36.64 0.87 -51.79
CA VAL A 33 35.46 1.67 -51.47
C VAL A 33 35.85 3.16 -51.51
N PRO A 34 35.08 4.07 -52.14
CA PRO A 34 35.30 5.51 -52.02
C PRO A 34 35.12 5.99 -50.57
N PRO A 35 35.74 7.12 -50.17
CA PRO A 35 35.69 7.57 -48.79
C PRO A 35 34.26 8.00 -48.44
N VAL A 36 33.62 7.24 -47.56
CA VAL A 36 32.37 7.63 -46.92
C VAL A 36 32.72 8.65 -45.83
N THR A 37 32.22 9.87 -45.97
CA THR A 37 32.23 10.87 -44.91
C THR A 37 31.41 10.34 -43.74
N VAL A 38 32.11 9.96 -42.66
CA VAL A 38 31.47 9.57 -41.40
C VAL A 38 30.93 10.84 -40.76
N ALA A 39 29.61 11.03 -40.79
CA ALA A 39 28.97 12.02 -39.93
C ALA A 39 29.18 11.59 -38.47
N SER A 40 29.89 12.40 -37.69
CA SER A 40 29.99 12.22 -36.24
C SER A 40 28.59 12.05 -35.64
N PRO A 41 28.38 11.15 -34.66
CA PRO A 41 27.14 11.12 -33.92
C PRO A 41 26.95 12.49 -33.24
N ALA A 42 25.85 13.16 -33.57
CA ALA A 42 25.48 14.39 -32.90
C ALA A 42 25.47 14.17 -31.37
N PRO A 43 26.03 15.09 -30.56
CA PRO A 43 26.04 14.92 -29.11
C PRO A 43 24.59 14.76 -28.62
N ARG A 44 24.29 13.59 -28.05
CA ARG A 44 23.01 13.34 -27.36
C ARG A 44 22.92 14.37 -26.24
N ARG A 45 22.06 15.39 -26.42
CA ARG A 45 21.86 16.47 -25.45
C ARG A 45 21.15 15.93 -24.21
N THR A 46 21.90 15.47 -23.21
CA THR A 46 21.40 14.88 -21.96
C THR A 46 20.86 15.90 -20.95
N LYS A 47 20.99 17.21 -21.21
CA LYS A 47 20.59 18.27 -20.27
C LYS A 47 19.07 18.47 -20.11
N TYR A 48 18.23 18.02 -21.05
CA TYR A 48 16.78 18.25 -20.98
C TYR A 48 15.98 17.06 -20.42
N ARG A 49 16.61 15.88 -20.24
CA ARG A 49 15.94 14.75 -19.58
C ARG A 49 15.79 14.96 -18.07
N LEU A 50 16.78 15.54 -17.40
CA LEU A 50 16.65 15.91 -15.97
C LEU A 50 15.69 17.10 -15.76
N ILE A 51 15.74 18.12 -16.64
CA ILE A 51 14.86 19.31 -16.52
C ILE A 51 13.40 18.94 -16.84
N GLY A 52 13.18 18.07 -17.84
CA GLY A 52 11.85 17.52 -18.14
C GLY A 52 11.30 16.61 -17.03
N LEU A 53 12.15 15.76 -16.43
CA LEU A 53 11.74 14.89 -15.33
C LEU A 53 11.44 15.69 -14.04
N ALA A 54 12.25 16.70 -13.73
CA ALA A 54 12.03 17.57 -12.57
C ALA A 54 10.78 18.45 -12.71
N ALA A 55 10.52 18.99 -13.90
CA ALA A 55 9.29 19.75 -14.17
C ALA A 55 8.03 18.88 -14.12
N ILE A 56 8.10 17.64 -14.63
CA ILE A 56 7.01 16.66 -14.52
C ILE A 56 6.82 16.22 -13.06
N ALA A 57 7.89 15.93 -12.32
CA ALA A 57 7.80 15.55 -10.91
C ALA A 57 7.21 16.67 -10.05
N LEU A 58 7.58 17.93 -10.31
CA LEU A 58 6.99 19.10 -9.64
C LEU A 58 5.52 19.29 -10.03
N ALA A 59 5.17 19.14 -11.30
CA ALA A 59 3.77 19.23 -11.76
C ALA A 59 2.91 18.10 -11.16
N VAL A 60 3.42 16.87 -11.12
CA VAL A 60 2.76 15.74 -10.46
C VAL A 60 2.63 15.99 -8.96
N LEU A 61 3.67 16.48 -8.30
CA LEU A 61 3.62 16.84 -6.88
C LEU A 61 2.59 17.94 -6.61
N LEU A 62 2.53 18.98 -7.45
CA LEU A 62 1.53 20.04 -7.36
C LEU A 62 0.12 19.51 -7.58
N VAL A 63 -0.09 18.61 -8.55
CA VAL A 63 -1.39 17.96 -8.79
C VAL A 63 -1.76 17.07 -7.60
N VAL A 64 -0.82 16.29 -7.04
CA VAL A 64 -1.04 15.47 -5.84
C VAL A 64 -1.38 16.36 -4.65
N VAL A 65 -0.64 17.44 -4.41
CA VAL A 65 -0.93 18.42 -3.35
C VAL A 65 -2.31 19.03 -3.55
N LEU A 66 -2.61 19.50 -4.76
CA LEU A 66 -3.92 20.07 -5.10
C LEU A 66 -5.05 19.06 -4.89
N VAL A 67 -4.87 17.81 -5.33
CA VAL A 67 -5.83 16.72 -5.08
C VAL A 67 -5.96 16.43 -3.58
N THR A 68 -4.86 16.38 -2.82
CA THR A 68 -4.90 16.16 -1.37
C THR A 68 -5.44 17.35 -0.58
N VAL A 69 -5.48 18.56 -1.14
CA VAL A 69 -6.06 19.74 -0.50
C VAL A 69 -7.55 19.86 -0.86
N LEU A 70 -7.90 19.65 -2.13
CA LEU A 70 -9.26 19.74 -2.64
C LEU A 70 -10.11 18.52 -2.26
N PHE A 71 -9.55 17.31 -2.35
CA PHE A 71 -10.16 16.05 -1.90
C PHE A 71 -9.58 15.61 -0.54
N GLY A 72 -9.02 16.56 0.21
CA GLY A 72 -8.33 16.32 1.47
C GLY A 72 -9.22 15.83 2.59
N GLY A 73 -9.16 14.52 2.81
CA GLY A 73 -9.75 13.86 3.95
C GLY A 73 -9.10 12.49 4.17
N ARG A 74 -9.09 12.00 5.40
CA ARG A 74 -8.68 10.64 5.72
C ARG A 74 -9.71 9.67 5.14
N SER A 75 -9.31 8.81 4.21
CA SER A 75 -10.17 7.74 3.70
C SER A 75 -10.37 6.63 4.75
N TYR A 76 -11.44 5.84 4.64
CA TYR A 76 -11.66 4.70 5.54
C TYR A 76 -10.47 3.73 5.53
N ARG A 77 -9.88 3.45 4.35
CA ARG A 77 -8.69 2.58 4.23
C ARG A 77 -7.50 3.12 5.03
N LYS A 78 -7.32 4.44 5.04
CA LYS A 78 -6.25 5.07 5.82
C LYS A 78 -6.57 5.05 7.32
N ALA A 79 -7.83 5.19 7.71
CA ALA A 79 -8.23 5.04 9.11
C ALA A 79 -7.96 3.61 9.62
N VAL A 80 -8.35 2.60 8.84
CA VAL A 80 -8.05 1.19 9.15
C VAL A 80 -6.54 0.94 9.19
N ASP A 81 -5.76 1.42 8.22
CA ASP A 81 -4.29 1.28 8.21
C ASP A 81 -3.64 1.90 9.46
N GLN A 82 -4.11 3.08 9.87
CA GLN A 82 -3.62 3.73 11.09
C GLN A 82 -4.00 2.94 12.34
N LEU A 83 -5.23 2.40 12.44
CA LEU A 83 -5.64 1.54 13.56
C LEU A 83 -4.80 0.27 13.62
N MET A 84 -4.73 -0.49 12.52
CA MET A 84 -4.02 -1.78 12.48
C MET A 84 -2.55 -1.61 12.82
N ARG A 85 -1.87 -0.61 12.25
CA ARG A 85 -0.47 -0.32 12.61
C ARG A 85 -0.35 0.20 14.02
N GLY A 86 -1.28 1.04 14.48
CA GLY A 86 -1.30 1.54 15.84
C GLY A 86 -1.33 0.41 16.86
N VAL A 87 -2.18 -0.59 16.64
CA VAL A 87 -2.30 -1.76 17.50
C VAL A 87 -1.06 -2.67 17.37
N MET A 88 -0.71 -3.05 16.15
CA MET A 88 0.32 -4.08 15.91
C MET A 88 1.76 -3.58 16.06
N GLU A 89 2.00 -2.26 15.99
CA GLU A 89 3.32 -1.62 16.13
C GLU A 89 3.46 -0.85 17.47
N THR A 90 2.49 -0.98 18.39
CA THR A 90 2.49 -0.28 19.69
C THR A 90 2.63 1.24 19.54
N ASP A 91 1.78 1.82 18.68
CA ASP A 91 1.74 3.24 18.38
C ASP A 91 0.35 3.79 18.72
N ALA A 92 0.13 4.05 20.02
CA ALA A 92 -1.12 4.61 20.52
C ALA A 92 -1.50 5.94 19.85
N GLY A 93 -0.51 6.75 19.42
CA GLY A 93 -0.76 8.01 18.74
C GLY A 93 -1.56 7.81 17.45
N ARG A 94 -1.24 6.76 16.67
CA ARG A 94 -2.01 6.41 15.46
C ARG A 94 -3.43 5.94 15.75
N ILE A 95 -3.65 5.27 16.88
CA ILE A 95 -4.99 4.86 17.29
C ILE A 95 -5.80 6.09 17.68
N LEU A 96 -5.25 6.97 18.52
CA LEU A 96 -5.93 8.20 18.93
C LEU A 96 -6.22 9.12 17.75
N ASP A 97 -5.37 9.14 16.74
CA ASP A 97 -5.60 9.91 15.52
C ASP A 97 -6.89 9.50 14.78
N VAL A 98 -7.33 8.24 14.88
CA VAL A 98 -8.54 7.74 14.22
C VAL A 98 -9.79 7.79 15.09
N ILE A 99 -9.68 8.33 16.30
CA ILE A 99 -10.82 8.62 17.17
C ILE A 99 -11.27 10.07 16.91
N PRO A 100 -12.57 10.36 16.77
CA PRO A 100 -13.04 11.73 16.65
C PRO A 100 -12.69 12.55 17.90
N ASP A 101 -12.17 13.76 17.71
CA ASP A 101 -11.81 14.65 18.82
C ASP A 101 -13.02 14.90 19.74
N GLU A 102 -14.21 14.99 19.15
CA GLU A 102 -15.49 15.21 19.81
C GLU A 102 -15.82 14.14 20.85
N VAL A 103 -15.28 12.92 20.70
CA VAL A 103 -15.57 11.78 21.58
C VAL A 103 -14.36 11.34 22.40
N THR A 104 -13.20 12.01 22.28
CA THR A 104 -12.00 11.67 23.07
C THR A 104 -12.23 11.78 24.59
N GLY A 105 -13.15 12.63 25.03
CA GLY A 105 -13.57 12.70 26.44
C GLY A 105 -14.17 11.39 26.96
N ALA A 106 -14.76 10.56 26.09
CA ALA A 106 -15.27 9.24 26.44
C ALA A 106 -14.18 8.28 26.90
N LEU A 107 -12.93 8.52 26.49
CA LEU A 107 -11.79 7.67 26.86
C LEU A 107 -11.38 7.84 28.34
N GLY A 108 -11.88 8.89 29.02
CA GLY A 108 -11.64 9.10 30.45
C GLY A 108 -10.22 9.55 30.81
N TYR A 109 -9.39 9.91 29.82
CA TYR A 109 -8.05 10.43 30.04
C TYR A 109 -8.05 11.94 30.21
N SER A 110 -7.18 12.43 31.09
CA SER A 110 -7.02 13.87 31.37
C SER A 110 -6.37 14.66 30.24
N SER A 111 -5.62 13.97 29.37
CA SER A 111 -4.90 14.56 28.25
C SER A 111 -4.61 13.50 27.21
N ARG A 112 -4.27 13.93 26.00
CA ARG A 112 -3.80 13.03 24.94
C ARG A 112 -2.56 12.24 25.38
N THR A 113 -1.59 12.89 26.04
CA THR A 113 -0.39 12.21 26.53
C THR A 113 -0.73 11.09 27.53
N ALA A 114 -1.66 11.34 28.45
CA ALA A 114 -2.12 10.31 29.38
C ALA A 114 -2.84 9.15 28.65
N ALA A 115 -3.59 9.46 27.58
CA ALA A 115 -4.21 8.44 26.74
C ALA A 115 -3.17 7.62 25.97
N GLU A 116 -2.15 8.25 25.41
CA GLU A 116 -1.05 7.57 24.69
C GLU A 116 -0.27 6.65 25.63
N GLU A 117 0.07 7.13 26.83
CA GLU A 117 0.74 6.32 27.86
C GLU A 117 -0.11 5.12 28.28
N GLY A 118 -1.38 5.35 28.58
CA GLY A 118 -2.30 4.28 29.01
C GLY A 118 -2.52 3.23 27.92
N LEU A 119 -2.74 3.66 26.68
CA LEU A 119 -2.95 2.76 25.56
C LEU A 119 -1.68 2.01 25.18
N ASN A 120 -0.52 2.67 25.18
CA ASN A 120 0.77 1.98 24.94
C ASN A 120 1.07 0.93 26.02
N ALA A 121 0.67 1.15 27.28
CA ALA A 121 0.82 0.15 28.31
C ALA A 121 0.01 -1.13 27.97
N VAL A 122 -1.24 -0.98 27.53
CA VAL A 122 -2.08 -2.10 27.08
C VAL A 122 -1.49 -2.78 25.85
N LEU A 123 -1.11 -2.01 24.82
CA LEU A 123 -0.53 -2.53 23.59
C LEU A 123 0.78 -3.30 23.85
N SER A 124 1.62 -2.80 24.75
CA SER A 124 2.88 -3.46 25.10
C SER A 124 2.67 -4.83 25.75
N TYR A 125 1.62 -4.96 26.57
CA TYR A 125 1.20 -6.24 27.14
C TYR A 125 0.74 -7.18 26.04
N THR A 126 -0.10 -6.70 25.11
CA THR A 126 -0.56 -7.49 23.96
C THR A 126 0.59 -7.97 23.09
N THR A 127 1.52 -7.09 22.71
CA THR A 127 2.70 -7.48 21.90
C THR A 127 3.61 -8.45 22.64
N GLY A 128 3.76 -8.31 23.97
CA GLY A 128 4.51 -9.26 24.78
C GLY A 128 3.88 -10.65 24.81
N ALA A 129 2.54 -10.73 24.85
CA ALA A 129 1.83 -12.01 24.74
C ALA A 129 2.00 -12.65 23.35
N LEU A 130 2.02 -11.84 22.28
CA LEU A 130 2.32 -12.33 20.93
C LEU A 130 3.77 -12.83 20.80
N ASP A 131 4.74 -12.14 21.41
CA ASP A 131 6.13 -12.59 21.44
C ASP A 131 6.28 -13.95 22.15
N GLU A 132 5.55 -14.16 23.26
CA GLU A 132 5.55 -15.43 23.99
C GLU A 132 4.87 -16.55 23.18
N ALA A 133 3.75 -16.25 22.51
CA ALA A 133 2.97 -17.22 21.75
C ALA A 133 3.65 -17.63 20.43
N TYR A 134 4.23 -16.66 19.71
CA TYR A 134 4.66 -16.82 18.31
C TYR A 134 6.16 -16.60 18.09
N GLY A 135 6.90 -16.26 19.16
CA GLY A 135 8.32 -15.94 19.14
C GLY A 135 8.57 -14.46 18.78
N PRO A 136 9.69 -13.86 19.22
CA PRO A 136 9.95 -12.41 19.14
C PRO A 136 10.21 -11.88 17.72
N SER A 137 9.98 -12.69 16.69
CA SER A 137 10.13 -12.32 15.28
C SER A 137 8.88 -12.68 14.48
N TRP A 138 7.73 -12.74 15.17
CA TRP A 138 6.45 -12.85 14.51
C TRP A 138 6.23 -11.65 13.58
N SER A 139 5.37 -11.85 12.59
CA SER A 139 5.01 -10.80 11.63
C SER A 139 3.52 -10.83 11.38
N TYR A 140 2.98 -9.73 10.87
CA TYR A 140 1.58 -9.64 10.51
C TYR A 140 1.39 -9.09 9.10
N THR A 141 0.28 -9.50 8.48
CA THR A 141 -0.29 -8.85 7.31
C THR A 141 -1.77 -8.66 7.55
N TYR A 142 -2.37 -7.65 6.95
CA TYR A 142 -3.82 -7.51 6.97
C TYR A 142 -4.32 -7.08 5.59
N LYS A 143 -5.56 -7.46 5.29
CA LYS A 143 -6.27 -7.11 4.06
C LYS A 143 -7.60 -6.47 4.44
N ILE A 144 -7.89 -5.35 3.80
CA ILE A 144 -9.21 -4.71 3.86
C ILE A 144 -10.06 -5.35 2.76
N ASP A 145 -10.98 -6.23 3.12
CA ASP A 145 -11.70 -7.06 2.18
C ASP A 145 -13.05 -6.46 1.79
N GLU A 146 -14.09 -6.80 2.53
CA GLU A 146 -15.46 -6.36 2.28
C GLU A 146 -15.76 -5.01 2.94
N ARG A 147 -16.72 -4.31 2.34
CA ARG A 147 -17.27 -3.09 2.93
C ARG A 147 -18.77 -3.09 2.75
N GLU A 148 -19.48 -2.73 3.80
CA GLU A 148 -20.93 -2.61 3.81
C GLU A 148 -21.32 -1.19 4.23
N PRO A 149 -21.71 -0.31 3.28
CA PRO A 149 -22.20 1.02 3.59
C PRO A 149 -23.52 0.95 4.35
N TYR A 150 -23.65 1.77 5.39
CA TYR A 150 -24.89 1.84 6.16
C TYR A 150 -26.00 2.46 5.30
N SER A 151 -27.19 1.88 5.40
CA SER A 151 -28.40 2.50 4.87
C SER A 151 -28.68 3.82 5.60
N SER A 152 -29.58 4.63 5.03
CA SER A 152 -29.99 5.88 5.68
C SER A 152 -30.60 5.66 7.06
N ARG A 153 -31.28 4.53 7.30
CA ARG A 153 -31.86 4.19 8.59
C ARG A 153 -30.79 3.81 9.61
N GLU A 154 -29.88 2.91 9.25
CA GLU A 154 -28.80 2.49 10.15
C GLU A 154 -27.90 3.66 10.56
N ARG A 155 -27.64 4.59 9.63
CA ARG A 155 -26.89 5.82 9.94
C ARG A 155 -27.67 6.76 10.86
N MET A 156 -28.98 6.89 10.69
CA MET A 156 -29.83 7.67 11.62
C MET A 156 -29.83 7.04 13.02
N ASP A 157 -29.98 5.71 13.11
CA ASP A 157 -29.93 4.97 14.36
C ASP A 157 -28.57 5.12 15.06
N LEU A 158 -27.48 5.13 14.31
CA LEU A 158 -26.14 5.39 14.82
C LEU A 158 -26.01 6.82 15.34
N GLN A 159 -26.52 7.82 14.60
CA GLN A 159 -26.50 9.22 15.04
C GLN A 159 -27.30 9.43 16.32
N GLU A 160 -28.49 8.83 16.44
CA GLU A 160 -29.29 8.87 17.66
C GLU A 160 -28.59 8.22 18.87
N ARG A 161 -27.80 7.17 18.62
CA ARG A 161 -27.00 6.51 19.66
C ARG A 161 -25.92 7.43 20.21
N TYR A 162 -25.16 8.10 19.34
CA TYR A 162 -24.19 9.12 19.75
C TYR A 162 -24.86 10.24 20.54
N ALA A 163 -26.01 10.73 20.07
CA ALA A 163 -26.78 11.75 20.79
C ALA A 163 -27.23 11.28 22.18
N ARG A 164 -27.63 10.01 22.33
CA ARG A 164 -27.96 9.40 23.63
C ARG A 164 -26.78 9.36 24.60
N TYR A 165 -25.56 9.18 24.08
CA TYR A 165 -24.33 9.27 24.86
C TYR A 165 -23.86 10.71 25.12
N GLY A 166 -24.60 11.70 24.64
CA GLY A 166 -24.29 13.12 24.83
C GLY A 166 -23.36 13.71 23.77
N TYR A 167 -23.15 13.01 22.65
CA TYR A 167 -22.32 13.47 21.54
C TYR A 167 -23.20 13.85 20.34
N ASP A 168 -23.18 15.13 19.96
CA ASP A 168 -23.86 15.62 18.76
C ASP A 168 -22.91 15.58 17.56
N LEU A 169 -22.88 14.45 16.87
CA LEU A 169 -22.03 14.23 15.70
C LEU A 169 -22.82 14.38 14.39
N ASP A 170 -22.26 15.14 13.44
CA ASP A 170 -22.80 15.24 12.08
C ASP A 170 -22.26 14.09 11.20
N LEU A 171 -22.94 12.93 11.31
CA LEU A 171 -22.60 11.71 10.57
C LEU A 171 -23.01 11.82 9.10
N SER A 172 -22.06 12.22 8.27
CA SER A 172 -22.25 12.32 6.81
C SER A 172 -22.34 10.95 6.11
N ASP A 173 -21.69 9.93 6.67
CA ASP A 173 -21.64 8.57 6.13
C ASP A 173 -21.20 7.58 7.23
N ALA A 174 -21.48 6.30 7.06
CA ALA A 174 -21.01 5.22 7.92
C ALA A 174 -20.90 3.92 7.13
N LEU A 175 -19.95 3.07 7.50
CA LEU A 175 -19.78 1.76 6.87
C LEU A 175 -19.14 0.77 7.83
N GLU A 176 -19.35 -0.51 7.58
CA GLU A 176 -18.61 -1.62 8.16
C GLU A 176 -17.55 -2.10 7.18
N VAL A 177 -16.39 -2.50 7.71
CA VAL A 177 -15.27 -3.05 6.95
C VAL A 177 -14.79 -4.31 7.64
N GLU A 178 -14.69 -5.38 6.87
CA GLU A 178 -14.02 -6.60 7.31
C GLU A 178 -12.52 -6.51 7.02
N VAL A 179 -11.72 -6.75 8.06
CA VAL A 179 -10.26 -6.76 8.00
C VAL A 179 -9.76 -8.15 8.34
N GLU A 180 -9.22 -8.83 7.34
CA GLU A 180 -8.57 -10.13 7.51
C GLU A 180 -7.14 -9.91 8.02
N LEU A 181 -6.89 -10.22 9.29
CA LEU A 181 -5.57 -10.21 9.93
C LEU A 181 -4.93 -11.60 9.83
N THR A 182 -3.66 -11.67 9.47
CA THR A 182 -2.85 -12.88 9.53
C THR A 182 -1.59 -12.64 10.35
N ILE A 183 -1.41 -13.42 11.40
CA ILE A 183 -0.18 -13.47 12.20
C ILE A 183 0.65 -14.68 11.76
N ARG A 184 1.95 -14.47 11.60
CA ARG A 184 2.92 -15.52 11.27
C ARG A 184 3.92 -15.65 12.40
N ASP A 185 4.27 -16.88 12.74
CA ASP A 185 5.31 -17.17 13.73
C ASP A 185 6.69 -16.71 13.24
N ALA A 186 7.70 -16.81 14.11
CA ALA A 186 9.09 -16.51 13.76
C ALA A 186 9.65 -17.34 12.59
N GLY A 187 9.02 -18.49 12.26
CA GLY A 187 9.35 -19.32 11.11
C GLY A 187 8.64 -18.90 9.81
N GLY A 188 7.80 -17.87 9.85
CA GLY A 188 7.04 -17.36 8.72
C GLY A 188 5.80 -18.19 8.38
N ARG A 189 5.40 -19.15 9.21
CA ARG A 189 4.18 -19.94 9.00
C ARG A 189 2.98 -19.16 9.55
N ALA A 190 1.87 -19.17 8.83
CA ALA A 190 0.61 -18.66 9.35
C ALA A 190 0.27 -19.39 10.66
N ALA A 191 0.23 -18.64 11.75
CA ALA A 191 -0.04 -19.13 13.09
C ALA A 191 -1.49 -18.86 13.47
N GLU A 192 -2.02 -17.72 13.04
CA GLU A 192 -3.38 -17.28 13.33
C GLU A 192 -3.92 -16.42 12.19
N GLN A 193 -5.23 -16.56 11.92
CA GLN A 193 -5.97 -15.76 10.96
C GLN A 193 -7.31 -15.37 11.61
N GLN A 194 -7.65 -14.10 11.54
CA GLN A 194 -8.83 -13.54 12.19
C GLN A 194 -9.47 -12.50 11.28
N ASP A 195 -10.79 -12.55 11.15
CA ASP A 195 -11.57 -11.50 10.52
C ASP A 195 -12.06 -10.53 11.60
N ILE A 196 -11.83 -9.23 11.36
CA ILE A 196 -12.12 -8.14 12.30
C ILE A 196 -13.08 -7.18 11.62
N ASP A 197 -14.30 -7.10 12.16
CA ASP A 197 -15.29 -6.14 11.70
C ASP A 197 -15.09 -4.78 12.37
N LEU A 198 -14.88 -3.76 11.56
CA LEU A 198 -14.69 -2.38 11.98
C LEU A 198 -15.81 -1.49 11.45
N THR A 199 -16.52 -0.84 12.36
CA THR A 199 -17.43 0.25 11.98
C THR A 199 -16.65 1.58 11.88
N LEU A 200 -16.79 2.25 10.74
CA LEU A 200 -16.18 3.55 10.47
C LEU A 200 -17.27 4.59 10.27
N ILE A 201 -17.09 5.76 10.89
CA ILE A 201 -17.97 6.91 10.75
C ILE A 201 -17.28 8.04 10.00
N ARG A 202 -18.04 8.78 9.19
CA ARG A 202 -17.52 9.92 8.43
C ARG A 202 -18.03 11.23 8.99
N LEU A 203 -17.09 12.03 9.49
CA LEU A 203 -17.33 13.41 9.92
C LEU A 203 -16.70 14.36 8.91
N GLY A 204 -17.55 15.09 8.19
CA GLY A 204 -17.13 15.93 7.07
C GLY A 204 -16.34 15.16 5.99
N ARG A 205 -15.03 15.40 5.91
CA ARG A 205 -14.16 14.78 4.90
C ARG A 205 -13.37 13.57 5.41
N ASN A 206 -13.36 13.33 6.72
CA ASN A 206 -12.51 12.31 7.34
C ASN A 206 -13.34 11.12 7.82
N TRP A 207 -12.78 9.94 7.65
CA TRP A 207 -13.25 8.71 8.28
C TRP A 207 -12.54 8.47 9.60
N TYR A 208 -13.29 8.03 10.59
CA TYR A 208 -12.87 7.73 11.96
C TYR A 208 -13.44 6.38 12.39
N LEU A 209 -12.86 5.81 13.43
CA LEU A 209 -13.34 4.59 14.06
C LEU A 209 -14.56 4.90 14.95
N ASP A 210 -15.61 4.08 14.85
CA ASP A 210 -16.69 4.08 15.83
C ASP A 210 -16.25 3.37 17.12
N ILE A 211 -15.88 4.15 18.13
CA ILE A 211 -15.36 3.62 19.39
C ILE A 211 -16.44 2.99 20.29
N PHE A 212 -17.73 3.13 19.95
CA PHE A 212 -18.84 2.57 20.74
C PHE A 212 -19.38 1.24 20.22
N HIS A 213 -19.03 0.82 19.00
CA HIS A 213 -19.32 -0.53 18.48
C HIS A 213 -18.21 -1.55 18.72
N MET A 214 -17.00 -1.11 19.09
CA MET A 214 -15.86 -2.01 19.34
C MET A 214 -16.05 -3.01 20.50
N GLY A 215 -17.10 -2.83 21.32
CA GLY A 215 -17.38 -3.68 22.48
C GLY A 215 -17.88 -5.10 22.18
N GLY A 216 -18.01 -5.49 20.90
CA GLY A 216 -18.36 -6.85 20.49
C GLY A 216 -17.16 -7.73 20.06
N ALA A 217 -15.98 -7.14 19.87
CA ALA A 217 -14.81 -7.80 19.25
C ALA A 217 -13.65 -8.10 20.21
N PHE A 218 -13.84 -7.91 21.53
CA PHE A 218 -12.88 -8.26 22.57
C PHE A 218 -13.53 -9.10 23.68
#